data_AF-A0A1A9QEU5-F1
#
_entry.id   AF-A0A1A9QEU5-F1
#
_cell.length_a   1.000
_cell.length_b   1.000
_cell.length_c   1.000
_cell.angle_alpha   90.00
_cell.angle_beta   90.00
_cell.angle_gamma   90.00
#
_symmetry.space_group_name_H-M   'P 1'
#
loop_
_entity.id
_entity.type
_entity.pdbx_description
1 polymer ?
#
loop_
_entity_poly.entity_id
_entity_poly.type
_entity_poly.pdbx_seq_one_letter_code
_entity_poly.pdbx_strand_id
1 'polypeptide(L)'
;MQKDFDMVFEWDTNLVRGIDYYTGLIYEWKYKGLTIIAGGRYDELFCKFNNSLIPSLGLAIGIERFKLLLEKENCVWKNREAPPPIYS
;
A
#
# COMPACT_ATOMS: atom_id res chain seq x y z
N MET A 1 20.27 -14.80 -4.04
CA MET A 1 19.22 -15.48 -4.82
C MET A 1 18.05 -14.51 -4.93
N GLN A 2 18.00 -13.76 -6.02
CA GLN A 2 16.89 -12.83 -6.28
C GLN A 2 15.73 -13.69 -6.77
N LYS A 3 14.65 -13.75 -5.98
CA LYS A 3 13.42 -14.39 -6.45
C LYS A 3 12.81 -13.42 -7.47
N ASP A 4 12.79 -13.84 -8.72
CA ASP A 4 12.04 -13.15 -9.74
C ASP A 4 10.56 -13.39 -9.47
N PHE A 5 9.85 -12.33 -9.12
CA PHE A 5 8.40 -12.33 -9.07
C PHE A 5 7.92 -11.89 -10.46
N ASP A 6 6.99 -12.64 -11.04
CA ASP A 6 6.30 -12.24 -12.28
C ASP A 6 5.38 -11.05 -12.00
N MET A 7 5.99 -9.88 -11.78
CA MET A 7 5.32 -8.63 -11.48
C MET A 7 5.38 -7.72 -12.70
N VAL A 8 4.21 -7.35 -13.21
CA VAL A 8 4.08 -6.33 -14.24
C VAL A 8 4.09 -4.96 -13.58
N PHE A 9 4.99 -4.09 -14.03
CA PHE A 9 5.06 -2.71 -13.58
C PHE A 9 5.42 -1.78 -14.75
N GLU A 10 5.09 -0.51 -14.59
CA GLU A 10 5.40 0.56 -15.54
C GLU A 10 6.28 1.60 -14.82
N TRP A 11 7.32 2.08 -15.50
CA TRP A 11 8.13 3.18 -15.01
C TRP A 11 7.49 4.52 -15.37
N ASP A 12 7.03 5.26 -14.35
CA ASP A 12 6.52 6.62 -14.51
C ASP A 12 7.47 7.62 -13.83
N THR A 13 8.21 8.38 -14.64
CA THR A 13 9.13 9.42 -14.16
C THR A 13 8.41 10.68 -13.66
N ASN A 14 7.11 10.82 -13.94
CA ASN A 14 6.27 11.94 -13.49
C ASN A 14 5.52 11.63 -12.20
N LEU A 15 5.68 10.41 -11.65
CA LEU A 15 5.04 10.05 -10.40
C LEU A 15 5.60 10.93 -9.28
N VAL A 16 4.74 11.72 -8.66
CA VAL A 16 5.07 12.54 -7.49
C VAL A 16 4.16 12.18 -6.34
N ARG A 17 4.65 12.35 -5.11
CA ARG A 17 3.87 12.18 -3.89
C ARG A 17 3.68 13.51 -3.18
N GLY A 18 2.53 13.68 -2.55
CA GLY A 18 2.16 14.91 -1.86
C GLY A 18 2.82 15.10 -0.49
N ILE A 19 3.81 14.27 -0.13
CA ILE A 19 4.54 14.38 1.14
C ILE A 19 6.04 14.28 0.84
N ASP A 20 6.82 15.16 1.47
CA ASP A 20 8.23 15.41 1.19
C ASP A 20 9.21 14.42 1.85
N TYR A 21 8.72 13.52 2.70
CA TYR A 21 9.58 12.58 3.43
C TYR A 21 10.15 11.43 2.57
N TYR A 22 9.77 11.31 1.30
CA TYR A 22 10.26 10.23 0.44
C TYR A 22 11.70 10.49 -0.01
N THR A 23 12.55 9.47 0.09
CA THR A 23 14.01 9.55 -0.11
C THR A 23 14.52 8.65 -1.23
N GLY A 24 13.63 7.99 -1.97
CA GLY A 24 14.03 7.05 -3.01
C GLY A 24 12.83 6.51 -3.78
N LEU A 25 12.80 5.19 -4.00
CA LEU A 25 11.74 4.52 -4.75
C LEU A 25 10.36 4.89 -4.19
N ILE A 26 9.50 5.38 -5.07
CA ILE A 26 8.06 5.54 -4.84
C ILE A 26 7.33 4.65 -5.82
N TYR A 27 6.19 4.14 -5.39
CA TYR A 27 5.37 3.26 -6.22
C TYR A 27 3.90 3.46 -5.91
N GLU A 28 3.07 3.10 -6.87
CA GLU A 28 1.63 3.09 -6.71
C GLU A 28 1.02 1.89 -7.39
N TRP A 29 -0.10 1.41 -6.84
CA TRP A 29 -0.94 0.45 -7.52
C TRP A 29 -2.26 1.12 -7.89
N LYS A 30 -2.46 1.23 -9.20
CA LYS A 30 -3.69 1.74 -9.80
C LYS A 30 -4.55 0.60 -10.33
N TYR A 31 -5.85 0.75 -10.20
CA TYR A 31 -6.84 -0.09 -10.87
C TYR A 31 -7.88 0.79 -11.55
N LYS A 32 -8.04 0.67 -12.88
CA LYS A 32 -8.95 1.49 -13.69
C LYS A 32 -8.85 3.00 -13.39
N GLY A 33 -7.62 3.51 -13.25
CA GLY A 33 -7.35 4.93 -12.96
C GLY A 33 -7.45 5.35 -11.49
N LEU A 34 -7.84 4.46 -10.57
CA LEU A 34 -7.89 4.73 -9.13
C LEU A 34 -6.66 4.19 -8.42
N THR A 35 -5.96 5.04 -7.66
CA THR A 35 -4.86 4.59 -6.78
C THR A 35 -5.42 3.93 -5.52
N ILE A 36 -5.08 2.65 -5.34
CA ILE A 36 -5.54 1.80 -4.23
C ILE A 36 -4.47 1.69 -3.15
N ILE A 37 -3.23 1.44 -3.58
CA ILE A 37 -2.06 1.36 -2.72
C ILE A 37 -1.05 2.39 -3.17
N ALA A 38 -0.42 3.05 -2.20
CA ALA A 38 0.63 4.01 -2.41
C ALA A 38 1.74 3.79 -1.39
N GLY A 39 2.99 3.94 -1.79
CA GLY A 39 4.10 3.79 -0.86
C GLY A 39 5.42 4.24 -1.45
N GLY A 40 6.47 3.98 -0.68
CA GLY A 40 7.84 4.31 -1.06
C GLY A 40 8.81 4.27 0.11
N ARG A 41 10.05 4.67 -0.18
CA ARG A 41 11.16 4.72 0.75
C ARG A 41 11.26 6.06 1.48
N TYR A 42 11.49 6.04 2.79
CA TYR A 42 11.48 7.22 3.66
C TYR A 42 12.52 7.16 4.78
N ASP A 43 13.79 6.93 4.41
CA ASP A 43 14.89 6.69 5.34
C ASP A 43 15.17 7.86 6.30
N GLU A 44 14.88 9.09 5.86
CA GLU A 44 15.10 10.33 6.61
C GLU A 44 13.92 10.72 7.53
N LEU A 45 12.77 10.05 7.41
CA LEU A 45 11.56 10.41 8.16
C LEU A 45 11.81 10.48 9.68
N PHE A 46 12.66 9.57 10.17
CA PHE A 46 12.95 9.45 11.60
C PHE A 46 14.16 10.27 12.05
N CYS A 47 14.88 10.93 11.14
CA CYS A 47 16.04 11.76 11.49
C CYS A 47 15.71 12.90 12.46
N LYS A 48 14.45 13.36 12.46
CA LYS A 48 13.96 14.38 13.40
C LYS A 48 13.88 13.88 14.85
N PHE A 49 13.85 12.57 15.07
CA PHE A 49 13.67 11.94 16.38
C PHE A 49 14.93 11.20 16.87
N ASN A 50 15.73 10.70 15.93
CA ASN A 50 16.98 10.01 16.18
C ASN A 50 17.96 10.53 15.14
N ASN A 51 19.14 11.03 15.52
CA ASN A 51 20.13 11.64 14.63
C ASN A 51 20.83 10.61 13.71
N SER A 52 20.07 9.73 13.08
CA SER A 52 20.52 8.61 12.27
C SER A 52 19.50 8.32 11.19
N LEU A 53 20.01 7.96 10.00
CA LEU A 53 19.20 7.45 8.91
C LEU A 53 18.69 6.06 9.30
N ILE A 54 17.38 5.84 9.20
CA ILE A 54 16.75 4.55 9.50
C ILE A 54 16.17 4.03 8.19
N PRO A 55 16.80 3.02 7.54
CA PRO A 55 16.28 2.45 6.31
C PRO A 55 14.81 2.03 6.47
N SER A 56 13.92 2.67 5.72
CA SER A 56 12.48 2.59 5.93
C SER A 56 11.72 2.53 4.61
N LEU A 57 10.80 1.58 4.50
CA LEU A 57 9.92 1.39 3.36
C LEU A 57 8.53 1.03 3.88
N GLY A 58 7.50 1.52 3.21
CA GLY A 58 6.13 1.18 3.57
C GLY A 58 5.11 1.60 2.53
N LEU A 59 3.87 1.24 2.83
CA LEU A 59 2.72 1.52 2.00
C LEU A 59 1.52 1.88 2.88
N ALA A 60 0.56 2.56 2.26
CA ALA A 60 -0.76 2.79 2.79
C ALA A 60 -1.79 2.26 1.79
N ILE A 61 -2.90 1.76 2.32
CA ILE A 61 -4.06 1.31 1.56
C ILE A 61 -5.29 2.12 1.97
N GLY A 62 -6.02 2.64 0.99
CA GLY A 62 -7.33 3.27 1.24
C GLY A 62 -8.41 2.21 1.36
N ILE A 63 -8.79 1.83 2.58
CA ILE A 63 -9.76 0.75 2.84
C ILE A 63 -11.11 1.03 2.17
N GLU A 64 -11.59 2.27 2.21
CA GLU A 64 -12.85 2.68 1.60
C GLU A 64 -12.79 2.59 0.08
N ARG A 65 -11.66 2.99 -0.52
CA ARG A 65 -11.45 2.89 -1.98
C ARG A 65 -11.34 1.43 -2.41
N PHE A 66 -10.67 0.62 -1.61
CA PHE A 66 -10.54 -0.81 -1.86
C PHE A 66 -11.90 -1.52 -1.75
N LYS A 67 -12.71 -1.18 -0.74
CA LYS A 67 -14.08 -1.69 -0.62
C LYS A 67 -14.93 -1.32 -1.84
N LEU A 68 -14.91 -0.05 -2.26
CA LEU A 68 -15.62 0.41 -3.45
C LEU A 68 -15.18 -0.33 -4.72
N LEU A 69 -13.88 -0.61 -4.83
CA LEU A 69 -13.34 -1.41 -5.93
C LEU A 69 -13.92 -2.84 -5.93
N LEU A 70 -13.92 -3.51 -4.78
CA LEU A 70 -14.45 -4.87 -4.65
C LEU A 70 -15.95 -4.93 -4.98
N GLU A 71 -16.71 -3.94 -4.54
CA GLU A 71 -18.14 -3.81 -4.88
C GLU A 71 -18.34 -3.66 -6.39
N LYS A 72 -17.54 -2.81 -7.05
CA LYS A 72 -17.60 -2.63 -8.52
C LYS A 72 -17.24 -3.89 -9.31
N GLU A 73 -16.28 -4.66 -8.82
CA GLU A 73 -15.88 -5.93 -9.46
C GLU A 73 -16.76 -7.12 -9.03
N ASN A 74 -17.89 -6.89 -8.35
CA ASN A 74 -18.80 -7.92 -7.83
C ASN A 74 -18.07 -9.00 -7.00
N CYS A 75 -17.03 -8.61 -6.27
CA CYS A 75 -16.29 -9.51 -5.40
C CYS A 75 -17.11 -9.81 -4.15
N VAL A 76 -17.60 -11.05 -4.05
CA VAL A 76 -18.34 -11.53 -2.89
C VAL A 76 -17.34 -11.97 -1.82
N TRP A 77 -17.36 -11.30 -0.67
CA TRP A 77 -16.66 -11.78 0.50
C TRP A 77 -17.30 -13.11 0.92
N LYS A 78 -16.48 -14.16 1.08
CA LYS A 78 -16.96 -15.33 1.82
C LYS A 78 -17.28 -14.87 3.24
N ASN A 79 -18.56 -14.87 3.60
CA ASN A 79 -18.95 -14.60 4.98
C ASN A 79 -18.17 -15.56 5.87
N ARG A 80 -17.39 -15.01 6.81
CA ARG A 80 -16.87 -15.82 7.91
C ARG A 80 -18.09 -16.23 8.71
N GLU A 81 -18.31 -17.53 8.89
CA GLU A 81 -19.28 -18.00 9.87
C GLU A 81 -18.88 -17.38 11.21
N ALA A 82 -19.79 -16.62 11.82
CA ALA A 82 -19.55 -16.13 13.16
C ALA A 82 -19.39 -17.36 14.07
N PRO A 83 -18.39 -17.41 14.96
CA PRO A 83 -18.33 -18.48 15.93
C PRO A 83 -19.66 -18.50 16.70
N PRO A 84 -20.21 -19.68 17.00
CA PRO A 84 -21.46 -19.77 17.74
C PRO A 84 -21.34 -18.98 19.05
N PRO A 85 -22.40 -18.26 19.47
CA PRO A 85 -22.37 -17.51 20.73
C PRO A 85 -22.03 -18.46 21.88
N ILE A 86 -21.04 -18.08 22.70
CA ILE A 86 -20.69 -18.78 23.93
C ILE A 86 -21.71 -18.34 24.98
N TYR A 87 -22.66 -19.21 25.30
CA TYR A 87 -23.53 -19.03 26.46
C TYR A 87 -22.81 -19.56 27.71
N SER A 88 -22.70 -18.72 28.74
CA SER A 88 -22.20 -19.06 30.09
C SER A 88 -23.26 -19.76 30.93
#